data_AF-A0A2M6P1F6-F1
#
_entry.id   AF-A0A2M6P1F6-F1
#
_cell.length_a   1.000
_cell.length_b   1.000
_cell.length_c   1.000
_cell.angle_alpha   90.00
_cell.angle_beta   90.00
_cell.angle_gamma   90.00
#
_symmetry.space_group_name_H-M   'P 1'
#
loop_
_entity.id
_entity.type
_entity.pdbx_description
1 polymer ?
#
loop_
_entity_poly.entity_id
_entity_poly.type
_entity_poly.pdbx_seq_one_letter_code
_entity_poly.pdbx_strand_id
1 'polypeptide(L)'
;MNYSEIQTLLGEKAENLLNFSSPKINKERLHIPSPSHVDDVFGISDRSEKVQENLKTLYNTGRLAGTGYLSILPVDQGIEHSAGASFAKNPDYFDPEHIVKLAIEAGCSGVA
;
A
#
# COMPACT_ATOMS: atom_id res chain seq x y z
N MET A 1 -8.51 -19.85 7.73
CA MET A 1 -9.88 -19.65 7.23
C MET A 1 -10.04 -20.46 5.95
N ASN A 2 -10.98 -21.39 5.89
CA ASN A 2 -11.22 -22.24 4.71
C ASN A 2 -12.41 -21.71 3.90
N TYR A 3 -12.60 -22.22 2.67
CA TYR A 3 -13.64 -21.74 1.75
C TYR A 3 -15.05 -21.80 2.33
N SER A 4 -15.38 -22.87 3.07
CA SER A 4 -16.70 -23.03 3.68
C SER A 4 -16.97 -22.00 4.77
N GLU A 5 -15.96 -21.65 5.57
CA GLU A 5 -16.09 -20.60 6.59
C GLU A 5 -16.37 -19.24 5.95
N ILE A 6 -15.73 -18.95 4.81
CA ILE A 6 -15.97 -17.73 4.03
C ILE A 6 -17.41 -17.71 3.49
N GLN A 7 -17.91 -18.83 2.97
CA GLN A 7 -19.30 -18.93 2.52
C GLN A 7 -20.30 -18.66 3.64
N THR A 8 -20.08 -19.23 4.84
CA THR A 8 -20.93 -19.00 6.01
C THR A 8 -20.95 -17.52 6.42
N LEU A 9 -19.78 -16.85 6.42
CA LEU A 9 -19.69 -15.43 6.75
C LEU A 9 -20.40 -14.53 5.73
N LEU A 10 -20.37 -14.90 4.45
CA LEU A 10 -20.99 -14.12 3.37
C LEU A 10 -22.49 -14.41 3.21
N GLY A 11 -22.99 -15.53 3.73
CA GLY A 11 -24.40 -15.92 3.69
C GLY A 11 -24.96 -15.89 2.27
N GLU A 12 -26.10 -15.22 2.09
CA GLU A 12 -26.79 -15.10 0.79
C GLU A 12 -25.95 -14.40 -0.29
N LYS A 13 -24.93 -13.62 0.08
CA LYS A 13 -24.05 -12.94 -0.89
C LYS A 13 -22.94 -13.84 -1.41
N ALA A 14 -22.71 -15.00 -0.78
CA ALA A 14 -21.59 -15.88 -1.10
C ALA A 14 -21.58 -16.27 -2.58
N GLU A 15 -22.74 -16.65 -3.13
CA GLU A 15 -22.86 -17.06 -4.53
C GLU A 15 -22.44 -15.94 -5.50
N ASN A 16 -22.98 -14.73 -5.29
CA ASN A 16 -22.70 -13.59 -6.17
C ASN A 16 -21.26 -13.07 -6.05
N LEU A 17 -20.68 -13.06 -4.85
CA LEU A 17 -19.34 -12.49 -4.61
C LEU A 17 -18.22 -13.47 -4.96
N LEU A 18 -18.36 -14.74 -4.61
CA LEU A 18 -17.30 -15.73 -4.81
C LEU A 18 -17.25 -16.26 -6.25
N ASN A 19 -18.38 -16.26 -6.96
CA ASN A 19 -18.46 -16.72 -8.35
C ASN A 19 -18.51 -15.57 -9.37
N PHE A 20 -18.23 -14.33 -8.96
CA PHE A 20 -18.25 -13.18 -9.88
C PHE A 20 -17.22 -13.34 -11.00
N SER A 21 -17.68 -13.46 -12.25
CA SER A 21 -16.82 -13.66 -13.42
C SER A 21 -17.14 -12.73 -14.59
N SER A 22 -18.02 -11.75 -14.41
CA SER A 22 -18.48 -10.82 -15.45
C SER A 22 -18.07 -9.37 -15.13
N PRO A 23 -16.77 -9.06 -15.04
CA PRO A 23 -16.31 -7.70 -14.71
C PRO A 23 -16.59 -6.74 -15.87
N LYS A 24 -16.97 -5.50 -15.53
CA LYS A 24 -17.15 -4.43 -16.52
C LYS A 24 -15.84 -4.07 -17.25
N ILE A 25 -14.70 -4.26 -16.58
CA ILE A 25 -13.36 -4.07 -17.13
C ILE A 25 -12.64 -5.41 -17.01
N ASN A 26 -12.20 -5.96 -18.13
CA ASN A 26 -11.51 -7.24 -18.13
C ASN A 26 -10.15 -7.15 -17.41
N LYS A 27 -9.77 -8.21 -16.69
CA LYS A 27 -8.54 -8.28 -15.89
C LYS A 27 -7.28 -8.10 -16.74
N GLU A 28 -7.28 -8.57 -17.99
CA GLU A 28 -6.14 -8.39 -18.91
C GLU A 28 -5.87 -6.93 -19.27
N ARG A 29 -6.82 -6.01 -19.00
CA ARG A 29 -6.62 -4.57 -19.19
C ARG A 29 -5.96 -3.88 -18.00
N LEU A 30 -5.68 -4.60 -16.92
CA LEU A 30 -5.12 -4.05 -15.69
C LEU A 30 -3.62 -4.32 -15.61
N HIS A 31 -2.84 -3.32 -15.22
CA HIS A 31 -1.47 -3.52 -14.79
C HIS A 31 -1.47 -4.05 -13.35
N ILE A 32 -1.22 -5.34 -13.20
CA ILE A 32 -1.22 -6.00 -11.90
C ILE A 32 0.15 -5.79 -11.23
N PRO A 33 0.21 -5.57 -9.91
CA PRO A 33 1.45 -5.61 -9.14
C PRO A 33 2.28 -6.86 -9.43
N SER A 34 3.57 -6.66 -9.67
CA SER A 34 4.54 -7.71 -9.97
C SER A 34 5.94 -7.28 -9.49
N PRO A 35 6.90 -8.21 -9.41
CA PRO A 35 8.30 -7.85 -9.16
C PRO A 35 8.90 -6.88 -10.19
N SER A 36 8.38 -6.88 -11.43
CA SER A 36 8.80 -5.99 -12.53
C SER A 36 7.96 -4.72 -12.65
N HIS A 37 7.06 -4.43 -11.69
CA HIS A 37 6.06 -3.35 -11.82
C HIS A 37 6.67 -1.99 -12.18
N VAL A 38 7.84 -1.66 -11.63
CA VAL A 38 8.48 -0.38 -11.93
C VAL A 38 8.94 -0.29 -13.39
N ASP A 39 9.51 -1.35 -13.93
CA ASP A 39 9.95 -1.38 -15.32
C ASP A 39 8.74 -1.42 -16.28
N ASP A 40 7.76 -2.27 -15.98
CA ASP A 40 6.59 -2.49 -16.83
C ASP A 40 5.65 -1.27 -16.89
N VAL A 41 5.52 -0.52 -15.79
CA VAL A 41 4.57 0.60 -15.68
C VAL A 41 5.25 1.96 -15.79
N PHE A 42 6.38 2.17 -15.08
CA PHE A 42 7.06 3.46 -15.06
C PHE A 42 8.19 3.55 -16.09
N GLY A 43 8.78 2.42 -16.51
CA GLY A 43 9.87 2.40 -17.48
C GLY A 43 9.48 2.90 -18.88
N ILE A 44 8.20 2.80 -19.23
CA ILE A 44 7.63 3.32 -20.49
C ILE A 44 7.07 4.75 -20.37
N SER A 45 7.21 5.39 -19.21
CA SER A 45 6.70 6.75 -18.98
C SER A 45 7.76 7.83 -19.27
N ASP A 46 7.37 9.10 -19.15
CA ASP A 46 8.24 10.27 -19.28
C ASP A 46 9.06 10.60 -18.03
N ARG A 47 9.00 9.75 -16.99
CA ARG A 47 9.78 9.92 -15.76
C ARG A 47 11.27 9.79 -16.03
N SER A 48 12.07 10.69 -15.46
CA SER A 48 13.53 10.62 -15.53
C SER A 48 14.05 9.35 -14.86
N GLU A 49 15.23 8.92 -15.29
CA GLU A 49 15.93 7.75 -14.72
C GLU A 49 16.04 7.86 -13.19
N LYS A 50 16.34 9.07 -12.68
CA LYS A 50 16.44 9.32 -11.23
C LYS A 50 15.13 9.05 -10.48
N VAL A 51 14.00 9.44 -11.07
CA VAL A 51 12.69 9.16 -10.47
C VAL A 51 12.41 7.66 -10.52
N GLN A 52 12.74 6.97 -11.61
CA GLN A 52 12.57 5.53 -11.73
C GLN A 52 13.45 4.77 -10.72
N GLU A 53 14.70 5.17 -10.49
CA GLU A 53 15.57 4.61 -9.43
C GLU A 53 14.98 4.78 -8.03
N ASN A 54 14.45 5.96 -7.72
CA ASN A 54 13.81 6.22 -6.43
C ASN A 54 12.56 5.34 -6.25
N LEU A 55 11.76 5.17 -7.30
CA LEU A 55 10.63 4.24 -7.31
C LEU A 55 11.11 2.80 -7.10
N LYS A 56 12.15 2.34 -7.81
CA LYS A 56 12.74 1.01 -7.59
C LYS A 56 13.17 0.80 -6.14
N THR A 57 13.77 1.80 -5.52
CA THR A 57 14.16 1.75 -4.11
C THR A 57 12.93 1.59 -3.21
N LEU A 58 11.90 2.39 -3.43
CA LEU A 58 10.65 2.36 -2.65
C LEU A 58 9.92 1.01 -2.79
N TYR A 59 9.74 0.50 -4.01
CA TYR A 59 9.08 -0.79 -4.28
C TYR A 59 9.89 -2.01 -3.80
N ASN A 60 11.17 -1.85 -3.48
CA ASN A 60 12.04 -2.91 -2.96
C ASN A 60 12.41 -2.71 -1.48
N THR A 61 11.67 -1.88 -0.75
CA THR A 61 11.87 -1.64 0.69
C THR A 61 10.64 -2.07 1.50
N GLY A 62 10.87 -2.57 2.71
CA GLY A 62 9.84 -2.97 3.66
C GLY A 62 9.28 -4.38 3.43
N ARG A 63 8.18 -4.71 4.10
CA ARG A 63 7.56 -6.05 4.11
C ARG A 63 7.01 -6.47 2.75
N LEU A 64 6.67 -5.51 1.89
CA LEU A 64 6.10 -5.75 0.56
C LEU A 64 7.14 -5.65 -0.57
N ALA A 65 8.44 -5.59 -0.24
CA ALA A 65 9.51 -5.49 -1.20
C ALA A 65 9.39 -6.56 -2.31
N GLY A 66 9.52 -6.12 -3.56
CA GLY A 66 9.52 -7.01 -4.73
C GLY A 66 8.15 -7.61 -5.08
N THR A 67 7.07 -7.23 -4.39
CA THR A 67 5.71 -7.72 -4.72
C THR A 67 4.99 -6.85 -5.75
N GLY A 68 5.51 -5.64 -6.01
CA GLY A 68 4.82 -4.60 -6.76
C GLY A 68 3.76 -3.83 -5.96
N TYR A 69 3.59 -4.15 -4.67
CA TYR A 69 2.79 -3.36 -3.73
C TYR A 69 3.67 -2.44 -2.89
N LEU A 70 3.07 -1.35 -2.39
CA LEU A 70 3.70 -0.40 -1.46
C LEU A 70 2.95 -0.38 -0.14
N SER A 71 3.69 -0.25 0.96
CA SER A 71 3.15 0.05 2.28
C SER A 71 3.69 1.41 2.72
N ILE A 72 2.82 2.41 2.84
CA ILE A 72 3.22 3.76 3.25
C ILE A 72 2.59 4.07 4.61
N LEU A 73 3.36 4.61 5.53
CA LEU A 73 2.84 5.20 6.77
C LEU A 73 2.38 6.65 6.44
N PRO A 74 1.07 6.95 6.48
CA PRO A 74 0.56 8.31 6.23
C PRO A 74 0.68 9.18 7.48
N VAL A 75 1.27 10.38 7.36
CA VAL A 75 1.62 11.26 8.50
C VAL A 75 1.32 12.74 8.23
N ASP A 76 0.54 13.02 7.19
CA ASP A 76 0.00 14.35 6.85
C ASP A 76 -0.93 14.96 7.91
N GLN A 77 -1.49 14.15 8.81
CA GLN A 77 -2.45 14.58 9.83
C GLN A 77 -1.97 15.74 10.71
N GLY A 78 -0.67 15.85 10.98
CA GLY A 78 -0.11 16.93 11.80
C GLY A 78 -0.24 18.33 11.16
N ILE A 79 -0.33 18.39 9.82
CA ILE A 79 -0.58 19.61 9.06
C ILE A 79 -2.09 19.88 8.98
N GLU A 80 -2.89 18.85 8.71
CA GLU A 80 -4.33 18.99 8.48
C GLU A 80 -5.14 19.28 9.75
N HIS A 81 -4.70 18.73 10.89
CA HIS A 81 -5.43 18.81 12.16
C HIS A 81 -4.62 19.41 13.32
N SER A 82 -3.40 19.90 13.05
CA SER A 82 -2.37 20.29 14.03
C SER A 82 -1.79 19.11 14.80
N ALA A 83 -0.49 19.20 15.10
CA ALA A 83 0.23 18.22 15.92
C ALA A 83 -0.45 17.95 17.28
N GLY A 84 -1.11 18.97 17.86
CA GLY A 84 -1.89 18.85 19.09
C GLY A 84 -3.04 17.86 18.99
N ALA A 85 -3.80 17.87 17.89
CA ALA A 85 -4.93 16.93 17.73
C ALA A 85 -4.45 15.51 17.40
N SER A 86 -3.37 15.39 16.63
CA SER A 86 -2.86 14.11 16.15
C SER A 86 -2.05 13.35 17.21
N PHE A 87 -1.23 14.05 17.99
CA PHE A 87 -0.22 13.42 18.86
C PHE A 87 -0.47 13.60 20.35
N ALA A 88 -1.48 14.37 20.79
CA ALA A 88 -1.76 14.53 22.22
C ALA A 88 -2.07 13.19 22.94
N LYS A 89 -2.60 12.19 22.22
CA LYS A 89 -2.83 10.84 22.78
C LYS A 89 -1.53 10.08 23.02
N ASN A 90 -0.51 10.33 22.22
CA ASN A 90 0.81 9.73 22.38
C ASN A 90 1.91 10.79 22.14
N PRO A 91 2.30 11.52 23.19
CA PRO A 91 3.17 12.68 23.07
C PRO A 91 4.56 12.41 22.48
N ASP A 92 5.05 11.16 22.51
CA ASP A 92 6.35 10.81 21.91
C ASP A 92 6.37 11.10 20.40
N TYR A 93 5.21 11.05 19.74
CA TYR A 93 5.06 11.30 18.31
C TYR A 93 5.05 12.78 17.93
N PHE A 94 5.16 13.71 18.89
CA PHE A 94 5.55 15.09 18.56
C PHE A 94 7.00 15.16 18.06
N ASP A 95 7.84 14.20 18.42
CA ASP A 95 9.16 14.02 17.81
C ASP A 95 9.04 13.14 16.56
N PRO A 96 9.31 13.68 15.35
CA PRO A 96 9.19 12.94 14.10
C PRO A 96 10.11 11.72 14.00
N GLU A 97 11.14 11.59 14.84
CA GLU A 97 11.97 10.38 14.88
C GLU A 97 11.13 9.13 15.22
N HIS A 98 10.14 9.25 16.10
CA HIS A 98 9.27 8.14 16.49
C HIS A 98 8.38 7.65 15.35
N ILE A 99 8.00 8.55 14.44
CA ILE A 99 7.27 8.21 13.22
C ILE A 99 8.13 7.32 12.31
N VAL A 100 9.40 7.70 12.12
CA VAL A 100 10.32 6.93 11.28
C VAL A 100 10.62 5.56 11.90
N LYS A 101 10.84 5.51 13.22
CA LYS A 101 11.01 4.24 13.96
C LYS A 101 9.80 3.34 13.78
N LEU A 102 8.60 3.88 13.96
CA LEU A 102 7.35 3.14 13.75
C LEU A 102 7.25 2.59 12.32
N ALA A 103 7.56 3.39 11.30
CA ALA A 103 7.52 2.96 9.91
C ALA A 103 8.48 1.79 9.63
N ILE A 104 9.70 1.86 10.18
CA ILE A 104 10.71 0.79 10.07
C ILE A 104 10.21 -0.48 10.76
N GLU A 105 9.74 -0.38 12.00
CA GLU A 105 9.21 -1.52 12.77
C GLU A 105 7.99 -2.16 12.11
N ALA A 106 7.10 -1.34 11.54
CA ALA A 106 5.93 -1.80 10.80
C ALA A 106 6.29 -2.45 9.46
N GLY A 107 7.53 -2.30 8.99
CA GLY A 107 7.99 -2.78 7.68
C GLY A 107 7.39 -1.98 6.53
N CYS A 108 7.15 -0.69 6.71
CA CYS A 108 6.70 0.19 5.63
C CYS A 108 7.79 0.37 4.57
N SER A 109 7.36 0.56 3.33
CA SER A 109 8.20 0.97 2.21
C SER A 109 8.67 2.42 2.36
N GLY A 110 7.85 3.28 2.97
CA GLY A 110 8.18 4.68 3.22
C GLY A 110 7.17 5.40 4.11
N VAL A 111 7.41 6.69 4.32
CA VAL A 111 6.55 7.63 5.07
C VAL A 111 6.11 8.73 4.10
N ALA A 112 4.85 9.15 4.15
CA ALA A 112 4.32 10.24 3.32
C ALA A 112 3.33 11.11 4.08
#